data_AF-A0A6N8BJ14-F1
#
_entry.id   AF-A0A6N8BJ14-F1
#
_cell.length_a   1.000
_cell.length_b   1.000
_cell.length_c   1.000
_cell.angle_alpha   90.00
_cell.angle_beta   90.00
_cell.angle_gamma   90.00
#
_symmetry.space_group_name_H-M   'P 1'
#
loop_
_entity.id
_entity.type
_entity.pdbx_description
1 polymer ?
#
loop_
_entity_poly.entity_id
_entity_poly.type
_entity_poly.pdbx_seq_one_letter_code
_entity_poly.pdbx_strand_id
1 'polypeptide(L)'
;MKKIKDRIILGAISGVVTSVPVQIIDALLHERGITDVPYGYSASRIFLAKNKTKSPASKALSALINFTNAGLVGTTIAYTLSLTGKDKAIIKGAGVGTIMWVSIAGLLSNVGLNVQSKKPATPLLSFAEHVIFGTVCSSIITKISDDSLFPDKDIREQDKIPLVYTGQE
;
A
#
# COMPACT_ATOMS: atom_id res chain seq x y z
N MET A 1 19.90 -13.10 8.18
CA MET A 1 19.27 -12.87 6.86
C MET A 1 19.94 -11.68 6.20
N LYS A 2 20.19 -11.71 4.89
CA LYS A 2 20.68 -10.55 4.15
C LYS A 2 19.57 -9.50 4.10
N LYS A 3 19.83 -8.28 4.58
CA LYS A 3 18.88 -7.16 4.56
C LYS A 3 18.73 -6.58 3.15
N ILE A 4 17.58 -5.96 2.86
CA ILE A 4 17.28 -5.37 1.55
C ILE A 4 17.74 -3.91 1.52
N LYS A 5 18.49 -3.55 0.47
CA LYS A 5 19.07 -2.21 0.25
C LYS A 5 18.37 -1.40 -0.85
N ASP A 6 17.62 -2.04 -1.74
CA ASP A 6 16.87 -1.33 -2.76
C ASP A 6 15.49 -0.92 -2.21
N ARG A 7 15.21 0.39 -2.18
CA ARG A 7 13.99 0.96 -1.59
C ARG A 7 12.73 0.56 -2.35
N ILE A 8 12.82 0.40 -3.66
CA ILE A 8 11.70 0.01 -4.52
C ILE A 8 11.38 -1.46 -4.27
N ILE A 9 12.38 -2.34 -4.30
CA ILE A 9 12.19 -3.78 -4.04
C ILE A 9 11.70 -4.00 -2.60
N LEU A 10 12.32 -3.34 -1.62
CA LEU A 10 11.93 -3.38 -0.21
C LEU A 10 10.46 -3.00 -0.03
N GLY A 11 10.06 -1.85 -0.59
CA GLY A 11 8.70 -1.35 -0.48
C GLY A 11 7.69 -2.20 -1.25
N ALA A 12 8.01 -2.60 -2.48
CA ALA A 12 7.14 -3.41 -3.31
C ALA A 12 6.83 -4.77 -2.66
N ILE A 13 7.84 -5.49 -2.19
CA ILE A 13 7.66 -6.77 -1.49
C ILE A 13 6.87 -6.58 -0.21
N SER A 14 7.24 -5.60 0.62
CA SER A 14 6.56 -5.35 1.90
C SER A 14 5.08 -4.99 1.69
N GLY A 15 4.80 -4.17 0.68
CA GLY A 15 3.44 -3.79 0.30
C GLY A 15 2.61 -4.98 -0.18
N VAL A 16 3.14 -5.78 -1.11
CA VAL A 16 2.44 -6.98 -1.62
C VAL A 16 2.17 -7.97 -0.49
N VAL A 17 3.17 -8.28 0.34
CA VAL A 17 3.03 -9.19 1.48
C VAL A 17 1.97 -8.69 2.46
N THR A 18 1.96 -7.39 2.77
CA THR A 18 0.96 -6.79 3.66
C THR A 18 -0.45 -6.83 3.07
N SER A 19 -0.58 -6.72 1.75
CA SER A 19 -1.88 -6.67 1.08
C SER A 19 -2.64 -7.99 1.12
N VAL A 20 -1.95 -9.13 1.23
CA VAL A 20 -2.58 -10.47 1.22
C VAL A 20 -3.61 -10.62 2.36
N PRO A 21 -3.25 -10.44 3.64
CA PRO A 21 -4.23 -10.55 4.73
C PRO A 21 -5.35 -9.51 4.62
N VAL A 22 -5.05 -8.28 4.17
CA VAL A 22 -6.05 -7.23 3.98
C VAL A 22 -7.10 -7.64 2.94
N GLN A 23 -6.67 -8.20 1.80
CA GLN A 23 -7.59 -8.68 0.76
C GLN A 23 -8.43 -9.87 1.22
N ILE A 24 -7.89 -10.75 2.08
CA ILE A 24 -8.65 -11.85 2.69
C ILE A 24 -9.73 -11.29 3.62
N ILE A 25 -9.39 -10.31 4.46
CA ILE A 25 -10.34 -9.67 5.37
C ILE A 25 -11.46 -8.97 4.58
N ASP A 26 -11.14 -8.18 3.55
CA ASP A 26 -12.12 -7.53 2.68
C ASP A 26 -13.09 -8.55 2.06
N ALA A 27 -12.56 -9.66 1.52
CA ALA A 27 -13.38 -10.71 0.94
C ALA A 27 -14.36 -11.32 1.95
N LEU A 28 -13.91 -11.59 3.18
CA LEU A 28 -14.76 -12.12 4.26
C LEU A 28 -15.82 -11.11 4.72
N LEU A 29 -15.47 -9.83 4.82
CA LEU A 29 -16.41 -8.76 5.18
C LEU A 29 -17.49 -8.59 4.10
N HIS A 30 -17.10 -8.69 2.83
CA HIS A 30 -18.02 -8.62 1.70
C HIS A 30 -18.94 -9.84 1.64
N GLU A 31 -18.42 -11.05 1.82
CA GLU A 31 -19.20 -12.29 1.83
C GLU A 31 -20.26 -12.29 2.94
N ARG A 32 -19.94 -11.71 4.10
CA ARG A 32 -20.89 -11.50 5.21
C ARG A 32 -21.86 -10.34 4.98
N GLY A 33 -21.77 -9.64 3.85
CA GLY A 33 -22.63 -8.51 3.52
C GLY A 33 -22.40 -7.28 4.38
N ILE A 34 -21.26 -7.15 5.06
CA ILE A 34 -20.92 -5.95 5.85
C ILE A 34 -20.54 -4.82 4.90
N THR A 35 -19.76 -5.11 3.86
CA THR A 35 -19.40 -4.20 2.77
C THR A 35 -20.12 -4.58 1.47
N ASP A 36 -20.33 -3.63 0.57
CA ASP A 36 -21.05 -3.80 -0.70
C ASP A 36 -20.18 -3.57 -1.96
N VAL A 37 -18.91 -3.20 -1.78
CA VAL A 37 -17.93 -2.99 -2.84
C VAL A 37 -16.68 -3.82 -2.51
N PRO A 38 -16.44 -4.95 -3.18
CA PRO A 38 -15.27 -5.78 -2.88
C PRO A 38 -14.05 -5.37 -3.71
N TYR A 39 -12.85 -5.54 -3.16
CA TYR A 39 -11.60 -5.32 -3.90
C TYR A 39 -11.39 -6.32 -5.04
N GLY A 40 -11.99 -7.50 -4.96
CA GLY A 40 -11.79 -8.60 -5.90
C GLY A 40 -12.17 -8.30 -7.36
N TYR A 41 -12.98 -7.27 -7.62
CA TYR A 41 -13.27 -6.82 -8.98
C TYR A 41 -13.40 -5.30 -9.15
N SER A 42 -13.48 -4.54 -8.05
CA SER A 42 -13.69 -3.08 -8.14
C SER A 42 -12.53 -2.36 -8.80
N ALA A 43 -11.28 -2.80 -8.60
CA ALA A 43 -10.11 -2.17 -9.22
C ALA A 43 -10.08 -2.37 -10.74
N SER A 44 -10.62 -3.48 -11.26
CA SER A 44 -10.73 -3.70 -12.71
C SER A 44 -11.60 -2.65 -13.42
N ARG A 45 -12.45 -1.92 -12.69
CA ARG A 45 -13.28 -0.83 -13.24
C ARG A 45 -12.47 0.38 -13.72
N ILE A 46 -11.19 0.46 -13.37
CA ILE A 46 -10.26 1.44 -13.94
C ILE A 46 -10.10 1.22 -15.45
N PHE A 47 -10.11 -0.03 -15.92
CA PHE A 47 -9.86 -0.39 -17.32
C PHE A 47 -11.07 -1.03 -18.01
N LEU A 48 -12.02 -1.58 -17.25
CA LEU A 48 -13.17 -2.32 -17.76
C LEU A 48 -14.49 -1.64 -17.42
N ALA A 49 -15.45 -1.70 -18.33
CA ALA A 49 -16.82 -1.32 -18.06
C ALA A 49 -17.43 -2.18 -16.93
N LYS A 50 -18.35 -1.60 -16.14
CA LYS A 50 -18.99 -2.24 -14.97
C LYS A 50 -19.62 -3.61 -15.28
N ASN A 51 -20.17 -3.79 -16.47
CA ASN A 51 -20.79 -5.05 -16.90
C ASN A 51 -19.78 -6.16 -17.26
N LYS A 52 -18.47 -5.86 -17.30
CA LYS A 52 -17.39 -6.80 -17.62
C LYS A 52 -16.54 -7.22 -16.42
N THR A 53 -16.85 -6.74 -15.21
CA THR A 53 -15.99 -6.95 -14.03
C THR A 53 -16.25 -8.25 -13.26
N LYS A 54 -17.22 -9.07 -13.67
CA LYS A 54 -17.59 -10.31 -12.96
C LYS A 54 -16.95 -11.60 -13.53
N SER A 55 -16.03 -11.48 -14.46
CA SER A 55 -15.34 -12.63 -15.06
C SER A 55 -14.10 -13.07 -14.25
N PRO A 56 -13.61 -14.31 -14.40
CA PRO A 56 -12.32 -14.71 -13.83
C PRO A 56 -11.15 -13.83 -14.30
N ALA A 57 -11.14 -13.43 -15.58
CA ALA A 57 -10.13 -12.55 -16.14
C ALA A 57 -10.13 -11.16 -15.48
N SER A 58 -11.31 -10.58 -15.23
CA SER A 58 -11.41 -9.30 -14.52
C SER A 58 -11.01 -9.41 -13.05
N LYS A 59 -11.24 -10.56 -12.41
CA LYS A 59 -10.74 -10.82 -11.05
C LYS A 59 -9.21 -10.86 -11.02
N ALA A 60 -8.59 -11.54 -11.99
CA ALA A 60 -7.12 -11.55 -12.14
C ALA A 60 -6.56 -10.15 -12.40
N LEU A 61 -7.19 -9.37 -13.27
CA LEU A 61 -6.83 -7.97 -13.52
C LEU A 61 -6.96 -7.12 -12.25
N SER A 62 -8.05 -7.29 -11.49
CA SER A 62 -8.25 -6.57 -10.22
C SER A 62 -7.15 -6.90 -9.21
N ALA A 63 -6.77 -8.18 -9.09
CA ALA A 63 -5.67 -8.60 -8.22
C ALA A 63 -4.33 -7.99 -8.64
N LEU A 64 -4.04 -7.96 -9.94
CA LEU A 64 -2.82 -7.35 -10.48
C LEU A 64 -2.75 -5.85 -10.13
N ILE A 65 -3.85 -5.12 -10.32
CA ILE A 65 -3.94 -3.70 -10.00
C ILE A 65 -3.76 -3.49 -8.49
N ASN A 66 -4.42 -4.29 -7.66
CA ASN A 66 -4.31 -4.18 -6.20
C ASN A 66 -2.87 -4.46 -5.73
N PHE A 67 -2.18 -5.47 -6.27
CA PHE A 67 -0.79 -5.76 -5.93
C PHE A 67 0.16 -4.66 -6.42
N THR A 68 -0.06 -4.14 -7.62
CA THR A 68 0.71 -3.00 -8.14
C THR A 68 0.55 -1.78 -7.23
N ASN A 69 -0.68 -1.46 -6.86
CA ASN A 69 -0.97 -0.36 -5.95
C ASN A 69 -0.37 -0.59 -4.55
N ALA A 70 -0.50 -1.81 -4.00
CA ALA A 70 0.11 -2.15 -2.72
C ALA A 70 1.63 -1.99 -2.75
N GLY A 71 2.29 -2.41 -3.84
CA GLY A 71 3.72 -2.22 -4.03
C GLY A 71 4.11 -0.75 -4.17
N LEU A 72 3.31 0.06 -4.86
CA LEU A 72 3.48 1.51 -4.94
C LEU A 72 3.40 2.14 -3.54
N VAL A 73 2.34 1.87 -2.77
CA VAL A 73 2.18 2.40 -1.41
C VAL A 73 3.33 1.96 -0.50
N GLY A 74 3.73 0.68 -0.56
CA GLY A 74 4.87 0.17 0.19
C GLY A 74 6.19 0.86 -0.19
N THR A 75 6.41 1.13 -1.47
CA THR A 75 7.55 1.92 -1.96
C THR A 75 7.51 3.35 -1.43
N THR A 76 6.35 4.01 -1.47
CA THR A 76 6.16 5.33 -0.87
C THR A 76 6.53 5.32 0.61
N ILE A 77 6.05 4.32 1.38
CA ILE A 77 6.42 4.18 2.80
C ILE A 77 7.93 4.00 2.97
N ALA A 78 8.58 3.14 2.18
CA ALA A 78 10.02 2.91 2.26
C ALA A 78 10.81 4.21 2.02
N TYR A 79 10.42 5.01 1.03
CA TYR A 79 11.02 6.32 0.77
C TYR A 79 10.69 7.34 1.87
N THR A 80 9.46 7.37 2.39
CA THR A 80 9.10 8.24 3.53
C THR A 80 9.97 7.96 4.74
N LEU A 81 10.19 6.69 5.10
CA LEU A 81 11.07 6.31 6.20
C LEU A 81 12.53 6.62 5.88
N SER A 82 12.98 6.38 4.64
CA SER A 82 14.35 6.71 4.21
C SER A 82 14.64 8.21 4.22
N LEU A 83 13.61 9.05 4.04
CA LEU A 83 13.74 10.51 4.09
C LEU A 83 13.65 11.04 5.53
N THR A 84 12.82 10.43 6.36
CA THR A 84 12.42 11.03 7.65
C THR A 84 12.91 10.26 8.88
N GLY A 85 13.55 9.10 8.72
CA GLY A 85 13.95 8.23 9.82
C GLY A 85 12.90 7.17 10.19
N LYS A 86 13.34 6.15 10.94
CA LYS A 86 12.45 5.07 11.42
C LYS A 86 11.70 5.45 12.70
N ASP A 87 11.96 6.61 13.28
CA ASP A 87 11.20 7.11 14.42
C ASP A 87 9.71 7.14 14.08
N LYS A 88 8.87 6.63 14.99
CA LYS A 88 7.41 6.57 14.81
C LYS A 88 7.00 5.92 13.47
N ALA A 89 7.78 4.95 12.96
CA ALA A 89 7.53 4.29 11.68
C ALA A 89 6.08 3.81 11.50
N ILE A 90 5.47 3.28 12.57
CA ILE A 90 4.06 2.87 12.61
C ILE A 90 3.12 4.03 12.23
N ILE A 91 3.28 5.19 12.88
CA ILE A 91 2.43 6.36 12.65
C ILE A 91 2.67 6.91 11.23
N LYS A 92 3.93 7.00 10.80
CA LYS A 92 4.28 7.44 9.45
C LYS A 92 3.67 6.53 8.38
N GLY A 93 3.76 5.22 8.57
CA GLY A 93 3.16 4.21 7.70
C GLY A 93 1.64 4.34 7.63
N ALA A 94 0.96 4.44 8.77
CA ALA A 94 -0.48 4.68 8.84
C ALA A 94 -0.89 5.99 8.13
N GLY A 95 -0.11 7.06 8.31
CA GLY A 95 -0.30 8.33 7.62
C GLY A 95 -0.22 8.20 6.10
N VAL A 96 0.81 7.54 5.58
CA VAL A 96 0.93 7.28 4.13
C VAL A 96 -0.22 6.41 3.62
N GLY A 97 -0.59 5.35 4.35
CA GLY A 97 -1.73 4.48 3.98
C GLY A 97 -3.05 5.25 3.87
N THR A 98 -3.34 6.12 4.83
CA THR A 98 -4.57 6.94 4.84
C THR A 98 -4.58 8.05 3.78
N ILE A 99 -3.43 8.68 3.51
CA ILE A 99 -3.28 9.63 2.39
C ILE A 99 -3.55 8.93 1.05
N MET A 100 -3.03 7.72 0.88
CA MET A 100 -3.27 6.93 -0.33
C MET A 100 -4.74 6.51 -0.46
N TRP A 101 -5.38 6.14 0.65
CA TRP A 101 -6.83 5.88 0.67
C TRP A 101 -7.63 7.08 0.19
N VAL A 102 -7.45 8.27 0.78
CA VAL A 102 -8.26 9.45 0.40
C VAL A 102 -7.99 9.88 -1.05
N SER A 103 -6.76 9.70 -1.53
CA SER A 103 -6.39 10.02 -2.91
C SER A 103 -7.12 9.12 -3.92
N ILE A 104 -7.21 7.82 -3.65
CA ILE A 104 -7.85 6.84 -4.55
C ILE A 104 -9.37 6.78 -4.32
N ALA A 105 -9.79 6.47 -3.09
CA ALA A 105 -11.19 6.26 -2.73
C ALA A 105 -11.99 7.57 -2.61
N GLY A 106 -11.34 8.68 -2.29
CA GLY A 106 -11.98 10.00 -2.23
C GLY A 106 -11.94 10.73 -3.58
N LEU A 107 -10.74 11.12 -4.02
CA LEU A 107 -10.59 12.01 -5.18
C LEU A 107 -10.85 11.28 -6.50
N LEU A 108 -10.15 10.18 -6.77
CA LEU A 108 -10.25 9.49 -8.07
C LEU A 108 -11.60 8.78 -8.27
N SER A 109 -12.27 8.39 -7.18
CA SER A 109 -13.57 7.73 -7.24
C SER A 109 -14.69 8.62 -7.76
N ASN A 110 -14.61 9.93 -7.47
CA ASN A 110 -15.59 10.94 -7.88
C ASN A 110 -15.31 11.53 -9.27
N VAL A 111 -14.07 11.44 -9.76
CA VAL A 111 -13.67 12.07 -11.03
C VAL A 111 -13.72 11.10 -12.21
N GLY A 112 -13.70 9.77 -12.00
CA GLY A 112 -13.71 8.84 -13.14
C GLY A 112 -14.16 7.40 -12.89
N LEU A 113 -14.11 6.88 -11.66
CA LEU A 113 -14.40 5.45 -11.43
C LEU A 113 -15.88 5.16 -11.15
N ASN A 114 -16.64 6.14 -10.65
CA ASN A 114 -18.05 6.00 -10.23
C ASN A 114 -18.28 4.75 -9.35
N VAL A 115 -17.30 4.43 -8.50
CA VAL A 115 -17.38 3.35 -7.52
C VAL A 115 -17.89 3.97 -6.22
N GLN A 116 -19.21 4.04 -6.09
CA GLN A 116 -19.86 4.53 -4.87
C GLN A 116 -20.47 3.36 -4.11
N SER A 117 -20.16 3.30 -2.81
CA SER A 117 -20.83 2.41 -1.89
C SER A 117 -22.18 2.99 -1.47
N LYS A 118 -23.15 2.12 -1.23
CA LYS A 118 -24.44 2.47 -0.61
C LYS A 118 -24.42 2.27 0.91
N LYS A 119 -23.37 1.65 1.46
CA LYS A 119 -23.22 1.35 2.89
C LYS A 119 -22.15 2.25 3.52
N PRO A 120 -22.46 2.99 4.58
CA PRO A 120 -21.47 3.83 5.26
C PRO A 120 -20.34 3.01 5.91
N ALA A 121 -20.59 1.73 6.21
CA ALA A 121 -19.58 0.82 6.74
C ALA A 121 -18.44 0.57 5.73
N THR A 122 -18.71 0.56 4.42
CA THR A 122 -17.69 0.27 3.40
C THR A 122 -16.53 1.26 3.39
N PRO A 123 -16.73 2.59 3.28
CA PRO A 123 -15.62 3.54 3.33
C PRO A 123 -14.93 3.59 4.71
N LEU A 124 -15.65 3.37 5.81
CA LEU A 124 -15.07 3.34 7.16
C LEU A 124 -14.14 2.13 7.38
N LEU A 125 -14.58 0.95 6.96
CA LEU A 125 -13.76 -0.26 7.03
C LEU A 125 -12.58 -0.19 6.05
N SER A 126 -12.80 0.35 4.84
CA SER A 126 -11.72 0.61 3.89
C SER A 126 -10.67 1.57 4.47
N PHE A 127 -11.08 2.64 5.16
CA PHE A 127 -10.16 3.52 5.88
C PHE A 127 -9.35 2.74 6.94
N ALA A 128 -10.01 1.95 7.77
CA ALA A 128 -9.35 1.14 8.81
C ALA A 128 -8.35 0.14 8.20
N GLU A 129 -8.70 -0.52 7.09
CA GLU A 129 -7.80 -1.40 6.35
C GLU A 129 -6.53 -0.67 5.87
N HIS A 130 -6.64 0.57 5.40
CA HIS A 130 -5.48 1.34 4.95
C HIS A 130 -4.59 1.81 6.11
N VAL A 131 -5.18 2.13 7.27
CA VAL A 131 -4.43 2.39 8.51
C VAL A 131 -3.64 1.15 8.92
N ILE A 132 -4.30 -0.02 8.93
CA ILE A 132 -3.69 -1.30 9.29
C ILE A 132 -2.60 -1.67 8.28
N PHE A 133 -2.89 -1.54 6.98
CA PHE A 133 -1.92 -1.77 5.91
C PHE A 133 -0.67 -0.91 6.11
N GLY A 134 -0.82 0.40 6.30
CA GLY A 134 0.32 1.31 6.49
C GLY A 134 1.15 0.96 7.72
N THR A 135 0.47 0.62 8.83
CA THR A 135 1.10 0.21 10.08
C THR A 135 1.90 -1.09 9.94
N VAL A 136 1.30 -2.11 9.34
CA VAL A 136 1.93 -3.42 9.16
C VAL A 136 3.06 -3.33 8.14
N CYS A 137 2.85 -2.64 7.01
CA CYS A 137 3.83 -2.49 5.95
C CYS A 137 5.09 -1.77 6.45
N SER A 138 4.94 -0.65 7.16
CA SER A 138 6.08 0.05 7.79
C SER A 138 6.81 -0.82 8.82
N SER A 139 6.09 -1.65 9.57
CA SER A 139 6.68 -2.61 10.52
C SER A 139 7.47 -3.72 9.81
N ILE A 140 7.02 -4.19 8.64
CA ILE A 140 7.77 -5.15 7.83
C ILE A 140 9.02 -4.48 7.26
N ILE A 141 8.86 -3.30 6.67
CA ILE A 141 9.97 -2.51 6.07
C ILE A 141 11.09 -2.37 7.09
N THR A 142 10.80 -1.84 8.29
CA THR A 142 11.80 -1.62 9.35
C THR A 142 12.49 -2.90 9.83
N LYS A 143 11.84 -4.07 9.71
CA LYS A 143 12.43 -5.36 10.10
C LYS A 143 13.35 -5.95 9.03
N ILE A 144 13.05 -5.80 7.75
CA ILE A 144 13.78 -6.47 6.66
C ILE A 144 14.74 -5.54 5.90
N SER A 145 14.62 -4.23 6.11
CA SER A 145 15.51 -3.21 5.55
C SER A 145 16.91 -3.27 6.14
N ASP A 146 17.87 -2.81 5.34
CA ASP A 146 19.21 -2.46 5.79
C ASP A 146 19.20 -1.07 6.43
N ASP A 147 19.94 -0.89 7.52
CA ASP A 147 19.93 0.38 8.27
C ASP A 147 20.58 1.54 7.50
N SER A 148 21.45 1.24 6.53
CA SER A 148 22.03 2.24 5.62
C SER A 148 21.01 3.02 4.79
N LEU A 149 19.74 2.59 4.76
CA LEU A 149 18.68 3.30 4.04
C LEU A 149 18.11 4.50 4.78
N PHE A 150 18.33 4.60 6.09
CA PHE A 150 17.66 5.56 6.96
C PHE A 150 18.66 6.58 7.52
N PRO A 151 18.21 7.82 7.80
CA PRO A 151 19.05 8.88 8.34
C PRO A 151 19.36 8.72 9.85
N ASP A 152 18.94 7.63 10.48
CA ASP A 152 19.10 7.39 11.92
C ASP A 152 20.60 7.40 12.31
N LYS A 153 20.90 7.80 13.56
CA LYS A 153 22.27 8.12 14.03
C LYS A 153 23.18 6.91 14.22
N ASP A 154 22.66 5.71 14.07
CA ASP A 154 23.36 4.47 14.42
C ASP A 154 24.35 4.01 13.32
N ILE A 155 24.37 4.69 12.16
CA ILE A 155 25.20 4.38 11.00
C ILE A 155 26.10 5.58 10.66
N ARG A 156 27.39 5.34 10.39
CA ARG A 156 28.33 6.38 9.94
C ARG A 156 27.87 6.95 8.60
N GLU A 157 27.99 8.26 8.40
CA GLU A 157 27.49 8.94 7.19
C GLU A 157 28.02 8.32 5.88
N GLN A 158 29.29 7.90 5.84
CA GLN A 158 29.89 7.26 4.66
C GLN A 158 29.30 5.88 4.31
N ASP A 159 28.64 5.21 5.26
CA ASP A 159 28.02 3.90 5.03
C ASP A 159 26.54 4.03 4.62
N LYS A 160 25.99 5.26 4.60
CA LYS A 160 24.60 5.51 4.23
C LYS A 160 24.42 5.46 2.72
N ILE A 161 23.35 4.82 2.27
CA ILE A 161 22.94 4.82 0.87
C ILE A 161 22.17 6.12 0.62
N PRO A 162 22.63 6.99 -0.28
CA PRO A 162 21.96 8.26 -0.52
C PRO A 162 20.52 8.06 -0.99
N LEU A 163 19.65 9.01 -0.66
CA LEU A 163 18.24 8.96 -1.09
C LEU A 163 18.12 9.14 -2.61
N VAL A 164 18.97 10.01 -3.15
CA VAL A 164 19.06 10.33 -4.58
C VAL A 164 20.48 10.01 -5.03
N TYR A 165 20.61 9.19 -6.06
CA TYR A 165 21.90 8.91 -6.66
C TYR A 165 22.38 10.13 -7.47
N THR A 166 23.52 10.68 -7.08
CA THR A 166 24.11 11.88 -7.72
C THR A 166 25.25 11.55 -8.70
N GLY A 167 25.69 10.29 -8.78
CA GLY A 167 26.79 9.87 -9.65
C GLY A 167 28.18 10.36 -9.21
N GLN A 168 28.31 10.90 -7.99
CA GLN A 168 29.59 11.31 -7.42
C GLN A 168 30.07 10.22 -6.45
N GLU A 169 31.20 9.60 -6.77
CA GLU A 169 31.93 8.65 -5.90
C GLU A 169 32.85 9.38 -4.92
#